data_AF-A0A438FLT6-F1
#
_entry.id   AF-A0A438FLT6-F1
#
_cell.length_a   1.000
_cell.length_b   1.000
_cell.length_c   1.000
_cell.angle_alpha   90.00
_cell.angle_beta   90.00
_cell.angle_gamma   90.00
#
_symmetry.space_group_name_H-M   'P 1'
#
loop_
_entity.id
_entity.type
_entity.pdbx_description
1 polymer ?
#
loop_
_entity_poly.entity_id
_entity_poly.type
_entity_poly.pdbx_seq_one_letter_code
_entity_poly.pdbx_strand_id
1 'polypeptide(L)'
;MNIFPQYLKEIWDKWNLRGAVLVSLFFQILLIFCASSRKRTGNSIMTFIIWSVYLLADWVAAFAVGLIANGNKDGDKQVQSDDLLAFWAPFLLLHLGGPDTITAFALEDNELWPRHLLGLVIQFIAVAYVFLESISNDLWIPTILMLVAGTIKYAERTRALYLACLGNFKESMLPPPDAGPNYAQLMEEYSSKKEAHVPVKIIIAPEKRASTSASSVPEEPSTGPNHISEMESGYKFFKIFKGLIVDLMFSFQERNDSRKFFFQMLPEKAFRVIEVELNFMYDALYTKMVVVNRKIGYFLRFICTGCIAVALQLFSSHHKHKIHKFDIGVTYALLIGAIGLDVIAIVKLIFSDWTIVLLKNSTAKRWIYYAREKLFFYKLWKPSKSFFDRRCVGLCGA
;
A
#
# COMPACT_ATOMS: atom_id res chain seq x y z
N MET A 1 -34.12 -32.30 12.41
CA MET A 1 -34.34 -32.07 10.97
C MET A 1 -33.03 -31.53 10.40
N ASN A 2 -32.25 -32.36 9.71
CA ASN A 2 -30.97 -31.91 9.15
C ASN A 2 -31.25 -30.97 7.98
N ILE A 3 -30.92 -29.69 8.16
CA ILE A 3 -31.18 -28.62 7.20
C ILE A 3 -30.30 -28.78 5.93
N PHE A 4 -29.23 -29.58 6.00
CA PHE A 4 -28.31 -29.84 4.90
C PHE A 4 -28.39 -31.30 4.40
N PRO A 5 -28.46 -31.51 3.07
CA PRO A 5 -28.23 -32.81 2.44
C PRO A 5 -26.92 -33.44 2.92
N GLN A 6 -26.92 -34.73 3.29
CA GLN A 6 -25.72 -35.46 3.74
C GLN A 6 -24.55 -35.36 2.74
N TYR A 7 -24.85 -35.37 1.45
CA TYR A 7 -23.89 -35.17 0.37
C TYR A 7 -23.15 -33.82 0.46
N LEU A 8 -23.85 -32.73 0.79
CA LEU A 8 -23.22 -31.41 0.94
C LEU A 8 -22.33 -31.36 2.19
N LYS A 9 -22.72 -32.07 3.27
CA LYS A 9 -21.89 -32.16 4.48
C LYS A 9 -20.59 -32.90 4.19
N GLU A 10 -20.64 -34.01 3.46
CA GLU A 10 -19.42 -34.76 3.08
C GLU A 10 -18.51 -33.98 2.14
N ILE A 11 -19.06 -33.20 1.21
CA ILE A 11 -18.26 -32.30 0.36
C ILE A 11 -17.64 -31.21 1.22
N TRP A 12 -18.43 -30.58 2.09
CA TRP A 12 -17.96 -29.51 2.96
C TRP A 12 -16.82 -29.99 3.85
N ASP A 13 -16.97 -31.12 4.54
CA ASP A 13 -15.95 -31.65 5.44
C ASP A 13 -14.63 -31.99 4.71
N LYS A 14 -14.69 -32.35 3.42
CA LYS A 14 -13.50 -32.66 2.60
C LYS A 14 -12.82 -31.44 1.99
N TRP A 15 -13.59 -30.39 1.68
CA TRP A 15 -13.16 -29.27 0.86
C TRP A 15 -13.14 -27.93 1.58
N ASN A 16 -13.76 -27.79 2.75
CA ASN A 16 -13.90 -26.52 3.46
C ASN A 16 -12.55 -25.79 3.60
N LEU A 17 -11.50 -26.49 4.02
CA LEU A 17 -10.20 -25.91 4.31
C LEU A 17 -9.40 -25.67 3.02
N ARG A 18 -9.23 -26.70 2.19
CA ARG A 18 -8.54 -26.61 0.89
C ARG A 18 -9.16 -25.55 -0.01
N GLY A 19 -10.49 -25.54 -0.07
CA GLY A 19 -11.29 -24.58 -0.82
C GLY A 19 -11.11 -23.17 -0.28
N ALA A 20 -11.20 -22.95 1.03
CA ALA A 20 -11.01 -21.62 1.62
C ALA A 20 -9.61 -21.07 1.35
N VAL A 21 -8.57 -21.90 1.47
CA VAL A 21 -7.18 -21.50 1.17
C VAL A 21 -7.00 -21.12 -0.31
N LEU A 22 -7.54 -21.90 -1.25
CA LEU A 22 -7.48 -21.57 -2.68
C LEU A 22 -8.30 -20.33 -3.04
N VAL A 23 -9.48 -20.16 -2.45
CA VAL A 23 -10.33 -18.98 -2.63
C VAL A 23 -9.61 -17.73 -2.11
N SER A 24 -8.90 -17.83 -0.99
CA SER A 24 -8.10 -16.72 -0.48
C SER A 24 -7.01 -16.29 -1.46
N LEU A 25 -6.28 -17.24 -2.08
CA LEU A 25 -5.29 -16.94 -3.12
C LEU A 25 -5.95 -16.30 -4.35
N PHE A 26 -7.09 -16.83 -4.78
CA PHE A 26 -7.84 -16.29 -5.91
C PHE A 26 -8.27 -14.84 -5.68
N PHE A 27 -8.74 -14.49 -4.48
CA PHE A 27 -9.07 -13.11 -4.12
C PHE A 27 -7.84 -12.20 -4.13
N GLN A 28 -6.68 -12.65 -3.66
CA GLN A 28 -5.44 -11.87 -3.75
C GLN A 28 -5.05 -11.57 -5.21
N ILE A 29 -5.14 -12.58 -6.09
CA ILE A 29 -4.89 -12.43 -7.52
C ILE A 29 -5.85 -11.41 -8.12
N LEU A 30 -7.17 -11.56 -7.86
CA LEU A 30 -8.18 -10.64 -8.35
C LEU A 30 -7.92 -9.20 -7.87
N LEU A 31 -7.58 -8.99 -6.60
CA LEU A 31 -7.31 -7.65 -6.08
C LEU A 31 -6.09 -7.01 -6.74
N ILE A 32 -5.01 -7.76 -7.01
CA ILE A 32 -3.81 -7.21 -7.66
C ILE A 32 -4.10 -6.68 -9.07
N PHE A 33 -4.94 -7.38 -9.83
CA PHE A 33 -5.29 -6.99 -11.19
C PHE A 33 -6.44 -5.97 -11.21
N CYS A 34 -7.55 -6.23 -10.53
CA CYS A 34 -8.75 -5.39 -10.55
C CYS A 34 -8.58 -4.08 -9.78
N ALA A 35 -7.87 -4.05 -8.65
CA ALA A 35 -7.66 -2.79 -7.91
C ALA A 35 -6.85 -1.79 -8.74
N SER A 36 -5.98 -2.26 -9.64
CA SER A 36 -5.24 -1.39 -10.57
C SER A 36 -6.15 -0.70 -11.60
N SER A 37 -7.34 -1.26 -11.85
CA SER A 37 -8.36 -0.68 -12.73
C SER A 37 -9.19 0.41 -12.04
N ARG A 38 -9.22 0.44 -10.69
CA ARG A 38 -9.95 1.43 -9.90
C ARG A 38 -9.55 2.87 -10.23
N LYS A 39 -8.25 3.11 -10.46
CA LYS A 39 -7.73 4.42 -10.85
C LYS A 39 -8.27 4.95 -12.19
N ARG A 40 -8.83 4.09 -13.05
CA ARG A 40 -9.10 4.41 -14.47
C ARG A 40 -10.55 4.27 -14.88
N THR A 41 -11.30 3.48 -14.13
CA THR A 41 -12.64 3.07 -14.51
C THR A 41 -13.65 3.61 -13.51
N GLY A 42 -14.62 4.39 -14.00
CA GLY A 42 -15.78 4.82 -13.22
C GLY A 42 -16.95 3.84 -13.25
N ASN A 43 -16.76 2.61 -13.72
CA ASN A 43 -17.81 1.60 -13.80
C ASN A 43 -18.17 1.09 -12.40
N SER A 44 -19.39 1.34 -11.98
CA SER A 44 -19.93 0.92 -10.68
C SER A 44 -19.84 -0.59 -10.46
N ILE A 45 -19.98 -1.41 -11.50
CA ILE A 45 -19.88 -2.88 -11.38
C ILE A 45 -18.46 -3.30 -11.00
N MET A 46 -17.45 -2.72 -11.66
CA MET A 46 -16.04 -3.01 -11.33
C MET A 46 -15.72 -2.56 -9.89
N THR A 47 -16.20 -1.38 -9.50
CA THR A 47 -16.04 -0.88 -8.13
C THR A 47 -16.71 -1.79 -7.11
N PHE A 48 -17.92 -2.28 -7.40
CA PHE A 48 -18.64 -3.24 -6.55
C PHE A 48 -17.89 -4.57 -6.44
N ILE A 49 -17.37 -5.12 -7.55
CA ILE A 49 -16.56 -6.35 -7.52
C ILE A 49 -15.32 -6.16 -6.64
N ILE A 50 -14.57 -5.06 -6.83
CA ILE A 50 -13.37 -4.78 -6.02
C ILE A 50 -13.75 -4.65 -4.53
N TRP A 51 -14.83 -3.94 -4.22
CA TRP A 51 -15.33 -3.79 -2.87
C TRP A 51 -15.70 -5.14 -2.23
N SER A 52 -16.46 -5.98 -2.94
CA SER A 52 -16.85 -7.31 -2.44
C SER A 52 -15.64 -8.21 -2.21
N VAL A 53 -14.70 -8.27 -3.16
CA VAL A 53 -13.50 -9.09 -3.02
C VAL A 53 -12.61 -8.55 -1.89
N TYR A 54 -12.49 -7.22 -1.75
CA TYR A 54 -11.72 -6.59 -0.67
C TYR A 54 -12.25 -7.00 0.71
N LEU A 55 -13.57 -6.95 0.91
CA LEU A 55 -14.18 -7.40 2.15
C LEU A 55 -14.01 -8.90 2.36
N LEU A 56 -14.33 -9.72 1.35
CA LEU A 56 -14.31 -11.18 1.48
C LEU A 56 -12.90 -11.75 1.66
N ALA A 57 -11.86 -11.12 1.13
CA ALA A 57 -10.48 -11.60 1.22
C ALA A 57 -10.01 -11.78 2.67
N ASP A 58 -10.25 -10.78 3.51
CA ASP A 58 -9.84 -10.81 4.92
C ASP A 58 -10.69 -11.81 5.71
N TRP A 59 -12.01 -11.87 5.43
CA TRP A 59 -12.92 -12.82 6.07
C TRP A 59 -12.57 -14.27 5.75
N VAL A 60 -12.32 -14.62 4.49
CA VAL A 60 -11.98 -15.99 4.09
C VAL A 60 -10.65 -16.42 4.69
N ALA A 61 -9.65 -15.54 4.75
CA ALA A 61 -8.36 -15.87 5.35
C ALA A 61 -8.48 -16.10 6.87
N ALA A 62 -9.19 -15.22 7.59
CA ALA A 62 -9.43 -15.39 9.02
C ALA A 62 -10.27 -16.65 9.33
N PHE A 63 -11.29 -16.92 8.51
CA PHE A 63 -12.10 -18.14 8.61
C PHE A 63 -11.26 -19.40 8.43
N ALA A 64 -10.38 -19.43 7.43
CA ALA A 64 -9.50 -20.56 7.17
C ALA A 64 -8.49 -20.79 8.32
N VAL A 65 -7.94 -19.73 8.92
CA VAL A 65 -7.10 -19.87 10.14
C VAL A 65 -7.90 -20.46 11.29
N GLY A 66 -9.15 -20.01 11.48
CA GLY A 66 -10.04 -20.57 12.50
C GLY A 66 -10.37 -22.05 12.28
N LEU A 67 -10.57 -22.48 11.02
CA LEU A 67 -10.76 -23.90 10.69
C LEU A 67 -9.51 -24.74 11.00
N ILE A 68 -8.31 -24.22 10.70
CA ILE A 68 -7.05 -24.91 11.00
C ILE A 68 -6.87 -25.03 12.52
N ALA A 69 -7.14 -23.96 13.27
CA ALA A 69 -7.00 -23.96 14.73
C ALA A 69 -8.01 -24.88 15.45
N ASN A 70 -9.14 -25.19 14.82
CA ASN A 70 -10.21 -26.02 15.39
C ASN A 70 -10.27 -27.45 14.80
N GLY A 71 -9.24 -27.88 14.06
CA GLY A 71 -9.19 -29.21 13.45
C GLY A 71 -9.28 -30.32 14.50
N ASN A 72 -10.35 -31.12 14.46
CA ASN A 72 -10.62 -32.22 15.40
C ASN A 72 -9.57 -33.33 15.35
N LYS A 73 -9.12 -33.75 16.54
CA LYS A 73 -8.10 -34.77 16.84
C LYS A 73 -8.61 -36.22 16.71
N ASP A 74 -9.20 -36.60 15.58
CA ASP A 74 -9.64 -38.00 15.38
C ASP A 74 -8.83 -38.72 14.29
N GLY A 75 -7.81 -39.47 14.72
CA GLY A 75 -7.30 -40.65 14.00
C GLY A 75 -5.92 -40.53 13.33
N ASP A 76 -5.12 -41.59 13.51
CA ASP A 76 -3.71 -41.82 13.13
C ASP A 76 -3.34 -41.62 11.63
N LYS A 77 -4.33 -41.39 10.73
CA LYS A 77 -4.10 -41.03 9.31
C LYS A 77 -4.10 -39.51 9.07
N GLN A 78 -4.42 -38.71 10.07
CA GLN A 78 -4.62 -37.26 9.99
C GLN A 78 -3.37 -36.46 10.39
N VAL A 79 -2.43 -37.10 11.11
CA VAL A 79 -1.21 -36.46 11.64
C VAL A 79 -0.36 -35.79 10.54
N GLN A 80 -0.28 -36.35 9.34
CA GLN A 80 0.52 -35.75 8.23
C GLN A 80 -0.25 -34.75 7.36
N SER A 81 -1.58 -34.75 7.39
CA SER A 81 -2.32 -33.60 6.86
C SER A 81 -2.13 -32.40 7.78
N ASP A 82 -2.00 -32.63 9.09
CA ASP A 82 -1.81 -31.56 10.09
C ASP A 82 -0.49 -30.79 9.87
N ASP A 83 0.59 -31.46 9.43
CA ASP A 83 1.86 -30.80 9.06
C ASP A 83 1.67 -29.74 7.97
N LEU A 84 0.83 -30.05 6.98
CA LEU A 84 0.58 -29.16 5.85
C LEU A 84 -0.43 -28.07 6.20
N LEU A 85 -1.39 -28.37 7.07
CA LEU A 85 -2.30 -27.39 7.64
C LEU A 85 -1.52 -26.35 8.46
N ALA A 86 -0.56 -26.80 9.26
CA ALA A 86 0.34 -25.92 10.00
C ALA A 86 1.20 -25.06 9.07
N PHE A 87 1.61 -25.58 7.91
CA PHE A 87 2.28 -24.79 6.87
C PHE A 87 1.34 -23.77 6.18
N TRP A 88 0.07 -24.12 5.96
CA TRP A 88 -0.92 -23.21 5.34
C TRP A 88 -1.35 -22.07 6.27
N ALA A 89 -1.32 -22.26 7.60
CA ALA A 89 -1.71 -21.22 8.55
C ALA A 89 -0.89 -19.90 8.40
N PRO A 90 0.46 -19.92 8.37
CA PRO A 90 1.24 -18.73 8.03
C PRO A 90 1.00 -18.17 6.64
N PHE A 91 0.60 -19.01 5.68
CA PHE A 91 0.27 -18.54 4.34
C PHE A 91 -1.00 -17.68 4.34
N LEU A 92 -1.98 -18.03 5.16
CA LEU A 92 -3.19 -17.22 5.37
C LEU A 92 -2.87 -15.89 6.07
N LEU A 93 -1.91 -15.89 7.01
CA LEU A 93 -1.39 -14.65 7.59
C LEU A 93 -0.76 -13.75 6.51
N LEU A 94 -0.03 -14.35 5.56
CA LEU A 94 0.50 -13.63 4.39
C LEU A 94 -0.60 -13.04 3.52
N HIS A 95 -1.71 -13.76 3.30
CA HIS A 95 -2.88 -13.25 2.58
C HIS A 95 -3.60 -12.11 3.30
N LEU A 96 -3.71 -12.16 4.64
CA LEU A 96 -4.25 -11.05 5.43
C LEU A 96 -3.39 -9.78 5.30
N GLY A 97 -2.10 -9.95 4.99
CA GLY A 97 -1.26 -8.83 4.59
C GLY A 97 -1.73 -8.12 3.33
N GLY A 98 -2.52 -8.75 2.46
CA GLY A 98 -3.13 -8.15 1.30
C GLY A 98 -2.13 -7.66 0.24
N PRO A 99 -2.63 -7.27 -0.95
CA PRO A 99 -1.78 -6.82 -2.03
C PRO A 99 -1.35 -5.36 -1.86
N ASP A 100 -0.29 -4.95 -2.55
CA ASP A 100 0.21 -3.58 -2.42
C ASP A 100 -0.66 -2.53 -3.09
N THR A 101 -1.48 -2.96 -4.06
CA THR A 101 -2.32 -2.10 -4.89
C THR A 101 -3.52 -1.53 -4.17
N ILE A 102 -3.91 -2.11 -3.05
CA ILE A 102 -5.05 -1.67 -2.24
C ILE A 102 -4.82 -2.01 -0.77
N THR A 103 -4.72 -0.98 0.07
CA THR A 103 -4.70 -1.11 1.53
C THR A 103 -6.04 -0.74 2.15
N ALA A 104 -6.69 0.25 1.56
CA ALA A 104 -7.97 0.79 1.99
C ALA A 104 -8.90 0.95 0.78
N PHE A 105 -10.18 0.65 0.98
CA PHE A 105 -11.19 0.94 -0.03
C PHE A 105 -11.71 2.36 0.12
N ALA A 106 -12.00 2.80 1.34
CA ALA A 106 -12.41 4.17 1.68
C ALA A 106 -11.39 4.84 2.62
N LEU A 107 -11.42 6.16 2.79
CA LEU A 107 -10.47 6.83 3.70
C LEU A 107 -10.72 6.41 5.16
N GLU A 108 -11.98 6.15 5.48
CA GLU A 108 -12.46 5.66 6.77
C GLU A 108 -11.82 4.33 7.15
N ASP A 109 -11.44 3.49 6.17
CA ASP A 109 -10.73 2.24 6.45
C ASP A 109 -9.33 2.49 7.02
N ASN A 110 -8.68 3.62 6.71
CA ASN A 110 -7.38 3.98 7.26
C ASN A 110 -7.47 4.31 8.75
N GLU A 111 -8.57 4.93 9.20
CA GLU A 111 -8.83 5.23 10.61
C GLU A 111 -9.01 3.94 11.45
N LEU A 112 -9.38 2.84 10.79
CA LEU A 112 -9.54 1.53 11.41
C LEU A 112 -8.23 0.74 11.55
N TRP A 113 -7.07 1.36 11.31
CA TRP A 113 -5.76 0.73 11.49
C TRP A 113 -5.56 0.03 12.86
N PRO A 114 -6.13 0.49 14.01
CA PRO A 114 -5.98 -0.24 15.27
C PRO A 114 -6.69 -1.60 15.23
N ARG A 115 -7.78 -1.73 14.47
CA ARG A 115 -8.47 -3.02 14.26
C ARG A 115 -7.60 -3.97 13.46
N HIS A 116 -6.92 -3.47 12.43
CA HIS A 116 -5.97 -4.27 11.65
C HIS A 116 -4.74 -4.67 12.48
N LEU A 117 -4.27 -3.81 13.39
CA LEU A 117 -3.22 -4.16 14.34
C LEU A 117 -3.66 -5.26 15.30
N LEU A 118 -4.84 -5.13 15.90
CA LEU A 118 -5.40 -6.16 16.77
C LEU A 118 -5.60 -7.48 16.01
N GLY A 119 -6.11 -7.41 14.78
CA GLY A 119 -6.23 -8.55 13.89
C GLY A 119 -4.89 -9.25 13.63
N LEU A 120 -3.83 -8.48 13.35
CA LEU A 120 -2.46 -9.01 13.21
C LEU A 120 -2.02 -9.75 14.48
N VAL A 121 -2.22 -9.16 15.67
CA VAL A 121 -1.82 -9.79 16.94
C VAL A 121 -2.57 -11.10 17.17
N ILE A 122 -3.91 -11.10 17.03
CA ILE A 122 -4.73 -12.30 17.24
C ILE A 122 -4.36 -13.40 16.23
N GLN A 123 -4.23 -13.03 14.96
CA GLN A 123 -3.91 -13.99 13.90
C GLN A 123 -2.48 -14.52 14.04
N PHE A 124 -1.52 -13.69 14.44
CA PHE A 124 -0.17 -14.12 14.76
C PHE A 124 -0.17 -15.13 15.91
N ILE A 125 -0.91 -14.87 16.99
CA ILE A 125 -1.04 -15.80 18.13
C ILE A 125 -1.66 -17.13 17.67
N ALA A 126 -2.76 -17.09 16.90
CA ALA A 126 -3.41 -18.30 16.40
C ALA A 126 -2.48 -19.14 15.52
N VAL A 127 -1.78 -18.51 14.59
CA VAL A 127 -0.83 -19.20 13.71
C VAL A 127 0.40 -19.71 14.49
N ALA A 128 0.90 -18.92 15.44
CA ALA A 128 2.01 -19.34 16.30
C ALA A 128 1.62 -20.54 17.17
N TYR A 129 0.38 -20.58 17.68
CA TYR A 129 -0.14 -21.73 18.42
C TYR A 129 -0.14 -23.00 17.56
N VAL A 130 -0.70 -22.94 16.34
CA VAL A 130 -0.70 -24.06 15.38
C VAL A 130 0.74 -24.49 15.04
N PHE A 131 1.65 -23.53 14.87
CA PHE A 131 3.06 -23.83 14.62
C PHE A 131 3.74 -24.53 15.80
N LEU A 132 3.49 -24.10 17.04
CA LEU A 132 4.06 -24.73 18.24
C LEU A 132 3.57 -26.17 18.41
N GLU A 133 2.30 -26.46 18.11
CA GLU A 133 1.77 -27.83 18.11
C GLU A 133 2.43 -28.69 17.02
N SER A 134 2.80 -28.08 15.89
CA SER A 134 3.41 -28.71 14.72
C SER A 134 4.95 -28.70 14.72
N ILE A 135 5.64 -28.29 15.79
CA ILE A 135 7.10 -28.08 15.76
C ILE A 135 7.91 -29.38 15.58
N SER A 136 7.31 -30.53 15.91
CA SER A 136 7.92 -31.85 15.74
C SER A 136 7.88 -32.36 14.30
N ASN A 137 7.31 -31.58 13.37
CA ASN A 137 7.07 -32.01 11.99
C ASN A 137 8.24 -31.66 11.07
N ASP A 138 8.41 -32.45 10.00
CA ASP A 138 9.51 -32.30 9.04
C ASP A 138 9.47 -30.96 8.25
N LEU A 139 8.33 -30.25 8.28
CA LEU A 139 8.11 -28.97 7.57
C LEU A 139 8.28 -27.71 8.43
N TRP A 140 8.81 -27.81 9.65
CA TRP A 140 8.91 -26.66 10.56
C TRP A 140 9.75 -25.49 9.98
N ILE A 141 10.83 -25.77 9.23
CA ILE A 141 11.69 -24.74 8.61
C ILE A 141 10.94 -23.93 7.54
N PRO A 142 10.28 -24.54 6.53
CA PRO A 142 9.37 -23.81 5.64
C PRO A 142 8.30 -23.01 6.38
N THR A 143 7.70 -23.58 7.43
CA THR A 143 6.61 -22.94 8.19
C THR A 143 7.07 -21.68 8.92
N ILE A 144 8.24 -21.69 9.57
CA ILE A 144 8.78 -20.50 10.24
C ILE A 144 9.16 -19.41 9.23
N LEU A 145 9.71 -19.78 8.07
CA LEU A 145 9.99 -18.83 6.99
C LEU A 145 8.71 -18.14 6.49
N MET A 146 7.63 -18.92 6.32
CA MET A 146 6.33 -18.38 5.95
C MET A 146 5.72 -17.51 7.04
N LEU A 147 5.91 -17.85 8.32
CA LEU A 147 5.43 -17.04 9.45
C LEU A 147 6.12 -15.68 9.50
N VAL A 148 7.44 -15.65 9.28
CA VAL A 148 8.20 -14.39 9.17
C VAL A 148 7.70 -13.56 8.00
N ALA A 149 7.60 -14.15 6.80
CA ALA A 149 7.12 -13.44 5.61
C ALA A 149 5.68 -12.92 5.77
N GLY A 150 4.78 -13.72 6.33
CA GLY A 150 3.39 -13.33 6.56
C GLY A 150 3.26 -12.20 7.58
N THR A 151 4.03 -12.27 8.67
CA THR A 151 4.06 -11.22 9.70
C THR A 151 4.57 -9.90 9.12
N ILE A 152 5.62 -9.93 8.31
CA ILE A 152 6.16 -8.73 7.66
C ILE A 152 5.11 -8.11 6.72
N LYS A 153 4.49 -8.89 5.82
CA LYS A 153 3.51 -8.34 4.84
C LYS A 153 2.27 -7.75 5.52
N TYR A 154 1.83 -8.35 6.62
CA TYR A 154 0.71 -7.83 7.40
C TYR A 154 1.12 -6.59 8.21
N ALA A 155 2.29 -6.58 8.83
CA ALA A 155 2.83 -5.38 9.46
C ALA A 155 2.99 -4.21 8.47
N GLU A 156 3.42 -4.47 7.23
CA GLU A 156 3.49 -3.48 6.16
C GLU A 156 2.12 -2.88 5.83
N ARG A 157 1.06 -3.71 5.75
CA ARG A 157 -0.32 -3.23 5.56
C ARG A 157 -0.77 -2.34 6.72
N THR A 158 -0.59 -2.80 7.96
CA THR A 158 -0.97 -2.04 9.15
C THR A 158 -0.23 -0.71 9.22
N ARG A 159 1.07 -0.70 8.89
CA ARG A 159 1.86 0.53 8.82
C ARG A 159 1.41 1.47 7.71
N ALA A 160 0.99 0.95 6.56
CA ALA A 160 0.46 1.77 5.48
C ALA A 160 -0.85 2.45 5.89
N LEU A 161 -1.76 1.71 6.52
CA LEU A 161 -3.00 2.26 7.09
C LEU A 161 -2.71 3.32 8.16
N TYR A 162 -1.77 3.04 9.07
CA TYR A 162 -1.35 4.00 10.10
C TYR A 162 -0.81 5.30 9.51
N LEU A 163 0.03 5.24 8.47
CA LEU A 163 0.57 6.45 7.82
C LEU A 163 -0.48 7.20 6.99
N ALA A 164 -1.51 6.50 6.50
CA ALA A 164 -2.60 7.06 5.70
C ALA A 164 -3.79 7.56 6.53
N CYS A 165 -3.85 7.21 7.83
CA CYS A 165 -4.77 7.77 8.82
C CYS A 165 -4.63 9.30 8.84
N LEU A 166 -5.72 10.05 8.72
CA LEU A 166 -5.70 11.50 8.50
C LEU A 166 -4.98 12.23 9.65
N GLY A 167 -5.21 11.80 10.90
CA GLY A 167 -4.53 12.35 12.07
C GLY A 167 -3.00 12.17 12.00
N ASN A 168 -2.54 10.94 11.79
CA ASN A 168 -1.10 10.63 11.72
C ASN A 168 -0.45 11.20 10.44
N PHE A 169 -1.20 11.23 9.33
CA PHE A 169 -0.78 11.86 8.09
C PHE A 169 -0.56 13.36 8.30
N LYS A 170 -1.45 14.05 9.02
CA LYS A 170 -1.31 15.45 9.43
C LYS A 170 -0.09 15.68 10.31
N GLU A 171 0.05 14.91 11.39
CA GLU A 171 1.18 15.01 12.32
C GLU A 171 2.52 14.84 11.60
N SER A 172 2.60 13.96 10.60
CA SER A 172 3.82 13.74 9.80
C SER A 172 4.24 14.95 8.94
N MET A 173 3.38 15.96 8.81
CA MET A 173 3.63 17.17 8.03
C MET A 173 3.89 18.41 8.88
N LEU A 174 3.51 18.37 10.16
CA LEU A 174 3.66 19.54 11.03
C LEU A 174 5.15 19.75 11.35
N PRO A 175 5.65 21.00 11.29
CA PRO A 175 6.95 21.33 11.86
C PRO A 175 6.93 21.09 13.38
N PRO A 176 8.11 21.04 14.04
CA PRO A 176 8.16 21.05 15.49
C PRO A 176 7.34 22.24 16.04
N PRO A 177 6.64 22.07 17.17
CA PRO A 177 5.83 23.12 17.75
C PRO A 177 6.66 24.39 17.94
N ASP A 178 6.29 25.46 17.25
CA ASP A 178 6.84 26.79 17.46
C ASP A 178 5.76 27.61 18.19
N ALA A 179 6.03 27.98 19.43
CA ALA A 179 5.13 28.84 20.20
C ALA A 179 5.03 30.26 19.58
N GLY A 180 5.85 30.54 18.56
CA GLY A 180 5.96 31.85 17.96
C GLY A 180 6.65 32.84 18.90
N PRO A 181 6.84 34.08 18.44
CA PRO A 181 7.34 35.13 19.31
C PRO A 181 6.33 35.42 20.44
N ASN A 182 6.83 35.65 21.66
CA ASN A 182 6.00 36.08 22.78
C ASN A 182 5.51 37.52 22.54
N TYR A 183 4.36 37.66 21.87
CA TYR A 183 3.79 38.97 21.55
C TYR A 183 3.55 39.83 22.78
N ALA A 184 3.20 39.25 23.93
CA ALA A 184 2.99 40.00 25.16
C ALA A 184 4.29 40.69 25.59
N GLN A 185 5.39 39.95 25.62
CA GLN A 185 6.72 40.50 25.94
C GLN A 185 7.17 41.55 24.91
N LEU A 186 6.93 41.31 23.61
CA LEU A 186 7.26 42.27 22.56
C LEU A 186 6.46 43.57 22.69
N MET A 187 5.17 43.48 23.02
CA MET A 187 4.31 44.65 23.20
C MET A 187 4.63 45.43 24.48
N GLU A 188 5.06 44.73 25.54
CA GLU A 188 5.56 45.34 26.77
C GLU A 188 6.86 46.11 26.53
N GLU A 189 7.83 45.49 25.82
CA GLU A 189 9.08 46.15 25.45
C GLU A 189 8.84 47.37 24.54
N TYR A 190 7.92 47.25 23.57
CA TYR A 190 7.51 48.36 22.72
C TYR A 190 6.94 49.52 23.53
N SER A 191 6.06 49.24 24.49
CA SER A 191 5.40 50.26 25.31
C SER A 191 6.40 50.96 26.23
N SER A 192 7.28 50.20 26.89
CA SER A 192 8.36 50.75 27.73
C SER A 192 9.31 51.67 26.94
N LYS A 193 9.75 51.26 25.75
CA LYS A 193 10.62 52.08 24.90
C LYS A 193 9.93 53.35 24.39
N LYS A 194 8.62 53.28 24.13
CA LYS A 194 7.81 54.43 23.73
C LYS A 194 7.66 55.45 24.86
N GLU A 195 7.43 55.00 26.10
CA GLU A 195 7.37 55.88 27.28
C GLU A 195 8.72 56.55 27.57
N ALA A 196 9.81 55.83 27.36
CA ALA A 196 11.17 56.37 27.48
C ALA A 196 11.58 57.31 26.33
N HIS A 197 10.67 57.64 25.40
CA HIS A 197 10.92 58.49 24.23
C HIS A 197 12.08 57.99 23.34
N VAL A 198 12.33 56.67 23.35
CA VAL A 198 13.32 56.03 22.50
C VAL A 198 12.71 55.84 21.11
N PRO A 199 13.44 56.10 20.00
CA PRO A 199 12.90 55.85 18.67
C PRO A 199 12.67 54.34 18.45
N VAL A 200 11.41 53.95 18.24
CA VAL A 200 11.01 52.55 17.99
C VAL A 200 10.51 52.38 16.56
N LYS A 201 10.92 51.30 15.90
CA LYS A 201 10.43 50.92 14.58
C LYS A 201 10.00 49.46 14.60
N ILE A 202 8.72 49.22 14.30
CA ILE A 202 8.22 47.85 14.10
C ILE A 202 8.64 47.42 12.69
N ILE A 203 9.49 46.41 12.61
CA ILE A 203 9.89 45.79 11.35
C ILE A 203 9.07 44.51 11.22
N ILE A 204 8.20 44.46 10.21
CA ILE A 204 7.52 43.22 9.83
C ILE A 204 8.58 42.36 9.15
N ALA A 205 9.11 41.39 9.90
CA ALA A 205 9.99 40.40 9.31
C ALA A 205 9.19 39.60 8.27
N PRO A 206 9.70 39.46 7.03
CA PRO A 206 9.06 38.59 6.07
C PRO A 206 9.03 37.17 6.65
N GLU A 207 7.93 36.47 6.39
CA GLU A 207 7.74 35.09 6.84
C GLU A 207 8.97 34.25 6.47
N LYS A 208 9.62 33.65 7.48
CA LYS A 208 10.80 32.80 7.26
C LYS A 208 10.34 31.66 6.36
N ARG A 209 11.04 31.44 5.22
CA ARG A 209 10.82 30.24 4.38
C ARG A 209 10.79 29.03 5.31
N ALA A 210 9.65 28.34 5.40
CA ALA A 210 9.59 27.06 6.07
C ALA A 210 10.55 26.12 5.33
N SER A 211 11.75 25.97 5.89
CA SER A 211 12.79 25.09 5.39
C SER A 211 12.41 23.68 5.73
N THR A 212 11.49 23.10 4.98
CA THR A 212 11.29 21.66 4.94
C THR A 212 11.01 21.27 3.49
N SER A 213 12.09 20.86 2.81
CA SER A 213 12.16 20.53 1.37
C SER A 213 12.43 21.72 0.44
N ALA A 214 13.48 22.50 0.73
CA ALA A 214 14.23 23.18 -0.33
C ALA A 214 14.91 22.11 -1.21
N SER A 215 14.16 21.49 -2.12
CA SER A 215 14.74 21.20 -3.43
C SER A 215 14.78 22.54 -4.15
N SER A 216 15.99 23.00 -4.40
CA SER A 216 16.32 24.06 -5.34
C SER A 216 15.38 24.01 -6.53
N VAL A 217 14.76 25.14 -6.84
CA VAL A 217 14.24 25.41 -8.18
C VAL A 217 15.40 25.14 -9.15
N PRO A 218 15.34 24.14 -10.04
CA PRO A 218 16.15 24.20 -11.23
C PRO A 218 15.56 25.34 -12.06
N GLU A 219 16.34 26.39 -12.21
CA GLU A 219 16.24 27.22 -13.41
C GLU A 219 16.35 26.31 -14.63
N GLU A 220 15.60 26.69 -15.66
CA GLU A 220 15.52 26.09 -16.99
C GLU A 220 14.62 24.85 -17.18
N PRO A 221 13.83 24.83 -18.28
CA PRO A 221 13.13 23.63 -18.73
C PRO A 221 14.18 22.65 -19.25
N SER A 222 14.66 21.77 -18.37
CA SER A 222 15.58 20.73 -18.79
C SER A 222 14.95 19.92 -19.92
N THR A 223 15.67 19.84 -21.03
CA THR A 223 15.38 19.11 -22.26
C THR A 223 15.42 17.60 -22.00
N GLY A 224 14.55 17.11 -21.13
CA GLY A 224 14.20 15.70 -20.96
C GLY A 224 12.95 15.37 -21.76
N PRO A 225 12.66 14.08 -22.01
CA PRO A 225 11.36 13.71 -22.58
C PRO A 225 10.26 14.31 -21.70
N ASN A 226 9.37 15.11 -22.30
CA ASN A 226 8.38 16.00 -21.65
C ASN A 226 7.67 15.40 -20.43
N HIS A 227 7.51 14.08 -20.40
CA HIS A 227 6.85 13.34 -19.33
C HIS A 227 7.63 13.24 -18.00
N ILE A 228 8.96 13.21 -18.01
CA ILE A 228 9.72 13.12 -16.75
C ILE A 228 9.59 14.43 -15.95
N SER A 229 9.66 15.58 -16.66
CA SER A 229 9.44 16.89 -16.06
C SER A 229 8.00 17.07 -15.56
N GLU A 230 7.02 16.51 -16.26
CA GLU A 230 5.62 16.47 -15.79
C GLU A 230 5.51 15.69 -14.47
N MET A 231 6.19 14.54 -14.34
CA MET A 231 6.19 13.73 -13.12
C MET A 231 6.85 14.42 -11.94
N GLU A 232 7.99 15.08 -12.16
CA GLU A 232 8.67 15.87 -11.13
C GLU A 232 7.79 17.04 -10.65
N SER A 233 7.12 17.72 -11.60
CA SER A 233 6.18 18.79 -11.30
C SER A 233 4.99 18.27 -10.49
N GLY A 234 4.38 17.15 -10.90
CA GLY A 234 3.27 16.52 -10.20
C GLY A 234 3.64 16.08 -8.78
N TYR A 235 4.84 15.54 -8.58
CA TYR A 235 5.35 15.20 -7.24
C TYR A 235 5.59 16.43 -6.37
N LYS A 236 6.09 17.53 -6.96
CA LYS A 236 6.24 18.81 -6.25
C LYS A 236 4.89 19.33 -5.76
N PHE A 237 3.86 19.32 -6.63
CA PHE A 237 2.51 19.75 -6.24
C PHE A 237 1.87 18.81 -5.23
N PHE A 238 2.06 17.49 -5.38
CA PHE A 238 1.65 16.52 -4.36
C PHE A 238 2.20 16.89 -2.99
N LYS A 239 3.48 17.28 -2.89
CA LYS A 239 4.10 17.66 -1.61
C LYS A 239 3.53 18.92 -1.00
N ILE A 240 3.06 19.87 -1.83
CA ILE A 240 2.43 21.13 -1.40
C ILE A 240 0.97 20.87 -1.00
N PHE A 241 0.19 20.22 -1.87
CA PHE A 241 -1.26 20.12 -1.72
C PHE A 241 -1.73 18.96 -0.86
N LYS A 242 -0.88 17.97 -0.56
CA LYS A 242 -1.28 16.88 0.35
C LYS A 242 -1.74 17.34 1.74
N GLY A 243 -1.29 18.52 2.19
CA GLY A 243 -1.74 19.13 3.44
C GLY A 243 -3.23 19.53 3.40
N LEU A 244 -3.75 19.86 2.22
CA LEU A 244 -5.14 20.28 2.05
C LEU A 244 -6.14 19.19 2.45
N ILE A 245 -5.77 17.91 2.29
CA ILE A 245 -6.62 16.77 2.67
C ILE A 245 -6.83 16.69 4.20
N VAL A 246 -5.90 17.24 4.97
CA VAL A 246 -5.92 17.23 6.45
C VAL A 246 -6.16 18.63 7.03
N ASP A 247 -6.81 19.47 6.23
CA ASP A 247 -7.17 20.86 6.55
C ASP A 247 -5.97 21.74 6.92
N LEU A 248 -4.79 21.46 6.36
CA LEU A 248 -3.64 22.36 6.44
C LEU A 248 -3.70 23.38 5.31
N MET A 249 -3.56 24.66 5.66
CA MET A 249 -3.45 25.73 4.69
C MET A 249 -2.04 25.82 4.13
N PHE A 250 -1.92 25.90 2.81
CA PHE A 250 -0.67 26.26 2.14
C PHE A 250 -0.39 27.76 2.31
N SER A 251 0.88 28.15 2.22
CA SER A 251 1.29 29.56 2.31
C SER A 251 0.79 30.38 1.13
N PHE A 252 0.63 31.70 1.32
CA PHE A 252 0.29 32.61 0.21
C PHE A 252 1.30 32.52 -0.94
N GLN A 253 2.56 32.24 -0.65
CA GLN A 253 3.61 32.09 -1.64
C GLN A 253 3.41 30.82 -2.48
N GLU A 254 3.19 29.66 -1.86
CA GLU A 254 2.90 28.40 -2.57
C GLU A 254 1.67 28.52 -3.46
N ARG A 255 0.64 29.23 -3.00
CA ARG A 255 -0.55 29.54 -3.80
C ARG A 255 -0.22 30.32 -5.06
N ASN A 256 0.54 31.41 -4.91
CA ASN A 256 0.87 32.32 -6.01
C ASN A 256 1.79 31.64 -7.02
N ASP A 257 2.78 30.88 -6.53
CA ASP A 257 3.70 30.12 -7.38
C ASP A 257 2.97 29.02 -8.17
N SER A 258 2.04 28.30 -7.52
CA SER A 258 1.19 27.32 -8.19
C SER A 258 0.32 27.96 -9.29
N ARG A 259 -0.36 29.06 -8.96
CA ARG A 259 -1.17 29.80 -9.94
C ARG A 259 -0.34 30.22 -11.14
N LYS A 260 0.82 30.84 -10.90
CA LYS A 260 1.71 31.29 -11.98
C LYS A 260 2.16 30.13 -12.87
N PHE A 261 2.51 28.99 -12.27
CA PHE A 261 2.90 27.78 -13.02
C PHE A 261 1.79 27.29 -13.95
N PHE A 262 0.57 27.15 -13.44
CA PHE A 262 -0.56 26.64 -14.24
C PHE A 262 -1.08 27.64 -15.27
N PHE A 263 -1.07 28.95 -14.98
CA PHE A 263 -1.50 29.98 -15.95
C PHE A 263 -0.56 30.10 -17.16
N GLN A 264 0.71 29.74 -17.01
CA GLN A 264 1.70 29.78 -18.09
C GLN A 264 1.76 28.48 -18.90
N MET A 265 0.97 27.46 -18.52
CA MET A 265 1.03 26.12 -19.08
C MET A 265 -0.16 25.84 -20.01
N LEU A 266 0.08 25.07 -21.07
CA LEU A 266 -0.98 24.56 -21.95
C LEU A 266 -1.95 23.65 -21.17
N PRO A 267 -3.26 23.70 -21.44
CA PRO A 267 -4.26 22.89 -20.73
C PRO A 267 -3.92 21.39 -20.70
N GLU A 268 -3.46 20.82 -21.81
CA GLU A 268 -3.13 19.39 -21.89
C GLU A 268 -1.97 19.00 -20.97
N LYS A 269 -0.98 19.89 -20.84
CA LYS A 269 0.16 19.67 -19.94
C LYS A 269 -0.26 19.86 -18.48
N ALA A 270 -1.10 20.86 -18.20
CA ALA A 270 -1.64 21.10 -16.87
C ALA A 270 -2.45 19.88 -16.37
N PHE A 271 -3.32 19.31 -17.21
CA PHE A 271 -4.08 18.11 -16.87
C PHE A 271 -3.19 16.92 -16.53
N ARG A 272 -2.08 16.72 -17.26
CA ARG A 272 -1.13 15.64 -16.95
C ARG A 272 -0.42 15.83 -15.61
N VAL A 273 -0.02 17.07 -15.29
CA VAL A 273 0.61 17.37 -14.00
C VAL A 273 -0.37 17.07 -12.86
N ILE A 274 -1.62 17.48 -13.00
CA ILE A 274 -2.69 17.21 -12.02
C ILE A 274 -2.99 15.70 -11.92
N GLU A 275 -3.01 14.99 -13.05
CA GLU A 275 -3.21 13.53 -13.06
C GLU A 275 -2.12 12.82 -12.26
N VAL A 276 -0.85 13.20 -12.48
CA VAL A 276 0.28 12.63 -11.73
C VAL A 276 0.22 13.01 -10.25
N GLU A 277 -0.11 14.25 -9.92
CA GLU A 277 -0.32 14.70 -8.54
C GLU A 277 -1.38 13.83 -7.84
N LEU A 278 -2.55 13.66 -8.45
CA LEU A 278 -3.64 12.84 -7.91
C LEU A 278 -3.25 11.37 -7.81
N ASN A 279 -2.42 10.86 -8.72
CA ASN A 279 -1.89 9.50 -8.63
C ASN A 279 -0.99 9.33 -7.39
N PHE A 280 -0.13 10.31 -7.10
CA PHE A 280 0.68 10.32 -5.86
C PHE A 280 -0.21 10.41 -4.61
N MET A 281 -1.25 11.24 -4.63
CA MET A 281 -2.24 11.33 -3.54
C MET A 281 -2.94 10.00 -3.31
N TYR A 282 -3.41 9.35 -4.38
CA TYR A 282 -4.04 8.04 -4.31
C TYR A 282 -3.08 6.99 -3.71
N ASP A 283 -1.84 6.94 -4.22
CA ASP A 283 -0.85 5.99 -3.73
C ASP A 283 -0.52 6.21 -2.25
N ALA A 284 -0.55 7.46 -1.78
CA ALA A 284 -0.31 7.78 -0.40
C ALA A 284 -1.43 7.32 0.55
N LEU A 285 -2.68 7.34 0.09
CA LEU A 285 -3.85 7.11 0.95
C LEU A 285 -4.46 5.72 0.81
N TYR A 286 -4.30 5.06 -0.34
CA TYR A 286 -5.01 3.81 -0.65
C TYR A 286 -4.08 2.62 -0.95
N THR A 287 -2.75 2.79 -0.90
CA THR A 287 -1.79 1.74 -1.27
C THR A 287 -0.63 1.63 -0.29
N LYS A 288 0.16 0.55 -0.39
CA LYS A 288 1.38 0.38 0.43
C LYS A 288 2.59 1.19 -0.05
N MET A 289 2.43 2.01 -1.10
CA MET A 289 3.55 2.62 -1.82
C MET A 289 4.46 3.47 -0.92
N VAL A 290 3.89 4.22 0.04
CA VAL A 290 4.65 5.08 0.97
C VAL A 290 5.53 4.29 1.95
N VAL A 291 5.11 3.08 2.32
CA VAL A 291 5.87 2.20 3.21
C VAL A 291 6.97 1.49 2.42
N VAL A 292 6.59 0.95 1.27
CA VAL A 292 7.42 0.09 0.45
C VAL A 292 8.57 0.85 -0.23
N ASN A 293 8.35 2.09 -0.68
CA ASN A 293 9.38 2.85 -1.41
C ASN A 293 10.49 3.42 -0.48
N ARG A 294 10.49 3.05 0.80
CA ARG A 294 11.59 3.36 1.72
C ARG A 294 12.67 2.29 1.63
N LYS A 295 13.93 2.64 1.93
CA LYS A 295 15.06 1.68 1.97
C LYS A 295 14.74 0.42 2.80
N ILE A 296 14.09 0.61 3.95
CA ILE A 296 13.65 -0.49 4.81
C ILE A 296 12.57 -1.36 4.13
N GLY A 297 11.65 -0.77 3.37
CA GLY A 297 10.62 -1.50 2.62
C GLY A 297 11.22 -2.38 1.52
N TYR A 298 12.17 -1.86 0.75
CA TYR A 298 12.91 -2.67 -0.23
C TYR A 298 13.65 -3.85 0.41
N PHE A 299 14.29 -3.62 1.56
CA PHE A 299 14.99 -4.67 2.31
C PHE A 299 14.02 -5.74 2.83
N LEU A 300 12.91 -5.35 3.46
CA LEU A 300 11.89 -6.26 3.96
C LEU A 300 11.25 -7.09 2.82
N ARG A 301 11.03 -6.49 1.65
CA ARG A 301 10.56 -7.24 0.47
C ARG A 301 11.54 -8.29 -0.02
N PHE A 302 12.82 -7.97 -0.04
CA PHE A 302 13.85 -8.94 -0.42
C PHE A 302 13.85 -10.12 0.56
N ILE A 303 13.75 -9.85 1.86
CA ILE A 303 13.60 -10.89 2.89
C ILE A 303 12.35 -11.72 2.64
N CYS A 304 11.18 -11.12 2.48
CA CYS A 304 9.92 -11.84 2.23
C CYS A 304 10.00 -12.74 1.01
N THR A 305 10.47 -12.21 -0.12
CA THR A 305 10.60 -12.96 -1.37
C THR A 305 11.59 -14.11 -1.21
N GLY A 306 12.72 -13.86 -0.52
CA GLY A 306 13.70 -14.87 -0.18
C GLY A 306 13.13 -15.99 0.70
N CYS A 307 12.39 -15.65 1.75
CA CYS A 307 11.73 -16.61 2.63
C CYS A 307 10.77 -17.52 1.86
N ILE A 308 9.93 -16.97 0.98
CA ILE A 308 8.98 -17.74 0.17
C ILE A 308 9.71 -18.64 -0.83
N ALA A 309 10.75 -18.13 -1.49
CA ALA A 309 11.54 -18.90 -2.44
C ALA A 309 12.29 -20.06 -1.76
N VAL A 310 12.89 -19.83 -0.59
CA VAL A 310 13.54 -20.87 0.22
C VAL A 310 12.51 -21.88 0.73
N ALA A 311 11.33 -21.44 1.18
CA ALA A 311 10.25 -22.33 1.57
C ALA A 311 9.80 -23.23 0.41
N LEU A 312 9.70 -22.70 -0.82
CA LEU A 312 9.43 -23.49 -2.02
C LEU A 312 10.53 -24.50 -2.31
N GLN A 313 11.80 -24.09 -2.22
CA GLN A 313 12.92 -24.99 -2.46
C GLN A 313 12.95 -26.14 -1.45
N LEU A 314 12.76 -25.83 -0.16
CA LEU A 314 12.70 -26.82 0.92
C LEU A 314 11.50 -27.76 0.73
N PHE A 315 10.31 -27.23 0.43
CA PHE A 315 9.14 -28.05 0.16
C PHE A 315 9.29 -28.92 -1.10
N SER A 316 10.03 -28.45 -2.11
CA SER A 316 10.30 -29.25 -3.32
C SER A 316 11.31 -30.37 -3.07
N SER A 317 12.25 -30.16 -2.15
CA SER A 317 13.30 -31.13 -1.79
C SER A 317 12.82 -32.19 -0.77
N HIS A 318 11.69 -31.94 -0.10
CA HIS A 318 11.10 -32.86 0.87
C HIS A 318 10.52 -34.12 0.20
N HIS A 319 10.73 -35.29 0.78
CA HIS A 319 10.20 -36.57 0.28
C HIS A 319 8.69 -36.68 0.54
N LYS A 320 7.88 -36.78 -0.51
CA LYS A 320 6.41 -36.59 -0.45
C LYS A 320 5.59 -37.87 -0.40
N HIS A 321 6.21 -39.02 -0.13
CA HIS A 321 5.58 -40.34 -0.28
C HIS A 321 4.33 -40.57 0.58
N LYS A 322 4.13 -39.76 1.63
CA LYS A 322 3.01 -39.91 2.56
C LYS A 322 1.98 -38.78 2.52
N ILE A 323 2.19 -37.73 1.70
CA ILE A 323 1.27 -36.59 1.57
C ILE A 323 0.30 -36.82 0.40
N HIS A 324 -0.97 -36.48 0.58
CA HIS A 324 -1.97 -36.60 -0.48
C HIS A 324 -1.61 -35.72 -1.69
N LYS A 325 -1.67 -36.29 -2.91
CA LYS A 325 -1.24 -35.61 -4.15
C LYS A 325 -1.94 -34.26 -4.38
N PHE A 326 -3.21 -34.15 -3.99
CA PHE A 326 -3.96 -32.90 -4.12
C PHE A 326 -3.38 -31.80 -3.22
N ASP A 327 -3.02 -32.14 -1.98
CA ASP A 327 -2.50 -31.19 -1.00
C ASP A 327 -1.11 -30.68 -1.38
N ILE A 328 -0.29 -31.55 -1.99
CA ILE A 328 0.96 -31.15 -2.65
C ILE A 328 0.69 -30.11 -3.75
N GLY A 329 -0.33 -30.35 -4.58
CA GLY A 329 -0.75 -29.42 -5.63
C GLY A 329 -1.20 -28.07 -5.09
N VAL A 330 -1.99 -28.06 -4.01
CA VAL A 330 -2.41 -26.82 -3.32
C VAL A 330 -1.20 -26.05 -2.82
N THR A 331 -0.28 -26.70 -2.10
CA THR A 331 0.93 -26.03 -1.58
C THR A 331 1.81 -25.44 -2.68
N TYR A 332 1.97 -26.14 -3.80
CA TYR A 332 2.67 -25.57 -4.96
C TYR A 332 1.94 -24.38 -5.55
N ALA A 333 0.61 -24.45 -5.69
CA ALA A 333 -0.19 -23.33 -6.19
C ALA A 333 -0.07 -22.09 -5.28
N LEU A 334 -0.07 -22.29 -3.96
CA LEU A 334 0.16 -21.23 -2.97
C LEU A 334 1.55 -20.61 -3.13
N LEU A 335 2.62 -21.41 -3.08
CA LEU A 335 3.99 -20.90 -3.13
C LEU A 335 4.33 -20.24 -4.47
N ILE A 336 3.99 -20.87 -5.59
CA ILE A 336 4.20 -20.30 -6.92
C ILE A 336 3.33 -19.05 -7.11
N GLY A 337 2.09 -19.09 -6.63
CA GLY A 337 1.19 -17.95 -6.60
C GLY A 337 1.81 -16.77 -5.85
N ALA A 338 2.28 -16.97 -4.62
CA ALA A 338 2.92 -15.94 -3.81
C ALA A 338 4.15 -15.33 -4.50
N ILE A 339 5.03 -16.15 -5.07
CA ILE A 339 6.19 -15.67 -5.83
C ILE A 339 5.74 -14.85 -7.04
N GLY A 340 4.75 -15.34 -7.79
CA GLY A 340 4.20 -14.62 -8.95
C GLY A 340 3.62 -13.26 -8.56
N LEU A 341 2.87 -13.20 -7.45
CA LEU A 341 2.33 -11.95 -6.92
C LEU A 341 3.44 -10.99 -6.46
N ASP A 342 4.51 -11.50 -5.84
CA ASP A 342 5.68 -10.70 -5.44
C ASP A 342 6.47 -10.18 -6.63
N VAL A 343 6.66 -10.99 -7.67
CA VAL A 343 7.27 -10.53 -8.93
C VAL A 343 6.46 -9.41 -9.55
N ILE A 344 5.12 -9.56 -9.63
CA ILE A 344 4.23 -8.50 -10.13
C ILE A 344 4.35 -7.23 -9.27
N ALA A 345 4.37 -7.38 -7.95
CA ALA A 345 4.52 -6.27 -7.00
C ALA A 345 5.87 -5.55 -7.14
N ILE A 346 6.96 -6.29 -7.33
CA ILE A 346 8.31 -5.76 -7.54
C ILE A 346 8.38 -5.01 -8.87
N VAL A 347 7.84 -5.59 -9.95
CA VAL A 347 7.76 -4.94 -11.26
C VAL A 347 6.97 -3.63 -11.16
N LYS A 348 5.79 -3.64 -10.51
CA LYS A 348 5.00 -2.41 -10.27
C LYS A 348 5.76 -1.38 -9.44
N LEU A 349 6.55 -1.81 -8.45
CA LEU A 349 7.34 -0.92 -7.61
C LEU A 349 8.51 -0.28 -8.38
N ILE A 350 9.27 -1.06 -9.16
CA ILE A 350 10.42 -0.57 -9.93
C ILE A 350 9.98 0.48 -10.96
N PHE A 351 8.85 0.23 -11.63
CA PHE A 351 8.32 1.13 -12.66
C PHE A 351 7.31 2.18 -12.13
N SER A 352 7.16 2.30 -10.81
CA SER A 352 6.28 3.28 -10.17
C SER A 352 6.79 4.71 -10.36
N ASP A 353 5.84 5.66 -10.43
CA ASP A 353 6.14 7.09 -10.51
C ASP A 353 6.99 7.56 -9.31
N TRP A 354 6.75 6.98 -8.13
CA TRP A 354 7.53 7.25 -6.92
C TRP A 354 9.01 6.91 -7.09
N THR A 355 9.31 5.74 -7.65
CA THR A 355 10.69 5.27 -7.84
C THR A 355 11.42 6.15 -8.84
N ILE A 356 10.75 6.54 -9.93
CA ILE A 356 11.32 7.42 -10.96
C ILE A 356 11.62 8.81 -10.40
N VAL A 357 10.74 9.38 -9.58
CA VAL A 357 10.95 10.72 -9.02
C VAL A 357 11.99 10.72 -7.89
N LEU A 358 12.03 9.68 -7.05
CA LEU A 358 12.99 9.58 -5.95
C LEU A 358 14.41 9.19 -6.40
N LEU A 359 14.56 8.68 -7.63
CA LEU A 359 15.84 8.26 -8.16
C LEU A 359 16.71 9.47 -8.55
N LYS A 360 17.86 9.62 -7.89
CA LYS A 360 18.82 10.70 -8.15
C LYS A 360 19.67 10.51 -9.41
N ASN A 361 19.93 9.26 -9.81
CA ASN A 361 20.77 8.95 -10.97
C ASN A 361 19.99 9.18 -12.27
N SER A 362 20.38 10.19 -13.05
CA SER A 362 19.70 10.60 -14.28
C SER A 362 19.72 9.53 -15.38
N THR A 363 20.81 8.78 -15.50
CA THR A 363 20.94 7.70 -16.49
C THR A 363 20.01 6.54 -16.16
N ALA A 364 20.03 6.09 -14.89
CA ALA A 364 19.14 5.03 -14.42
C ALA A 364 17.65 5.45 -14.52
N LYS A 365 17.35 6.71 -14.22
CA LYS A 365 16.00 7.29 -14.34
C LYS A 365 15.48 7.24 -15.77
N ARG A 366 16.28 7.68 -16.75
CA ARG A 366 15.92 7.59 -18.18
C ARG A 366 15.76 6.14 -18.63
N TRP A 367 16.62 5.25 -18.17
CA TRP A 367 16.53 3.82 -18.51
C TRP A 367 15.26 3.19 -17.96
N ILE A 368 14.92 3.39 -16.67
CA ILE A 368 13.68 2.87 -16.07
C ILE A 368 12.46 3.45 -16.77
N TYR A 369 12.46 4.75 -17.09
CA TYR A 369 11.37 5.38 -17.83
C TYR A 369 11.19 4.78 -19.23
N TYR A 370 12.28 4.64 -19.99
CA TYR A 370 12.24 4.05 -21.34
C TYR A 370 11.86 2.57 -21.29
N ALA A 371 12.42 1.82 -20.33
CA ALA A 371 12.05 0.44 -20.07
C ALA A 371 10.56 0.37 -19.74
N ARG A 372 10.00 1.24 -18.88
CA ARG A 372 8.56 1.31 -18.61
C ARG A 372 7.74 1.51 -19.88
N GLU A 373 8.12 2.44 -20.75
CA GLU A 373 7.41 2.66 -22.02
C GLU A 373 7.47 1.44 -22.96
N LYS A 374 8.54 0.64 -22.88
CA LYS A 374 8.78 -0.50 -23.77
C LYS A 374 8.27 -1.84 -23.21
N LEU A 375 8.41 -2.08 -21.91
CA LEU A 375 8.00 -3.29 -21.19
C LEU A 375 6.50 -3.29 -20.89
N PHE A 376 5.84 -2.11 -20.86
CA PHE A 376 4.41 -2.01 -20.70
C PHE A 376 3.70 -1.57 -21.98
N PHE A 377 2.64 -2.31 -22.31
CA PHE A 377 1.60 -1.97 -23.28
C PHE A 377 1.06 -0.54 -23.05
N TYR A 378 1.67 0.47 -23.68
CA TYR A 378 1.20 1.85 -23.63
C TYR A 378 -0.21 2.05 -24.22
N LYS A 379 -0.77 1.03 -24.89
CA LYS A 379 -2.18 0.97 -25.32
C LYS A 379 -3.18 0.61 -24.21
N LEU A 380 -2.76 -0.03 -23.12
CA LEU A 380 -3.60 -0.43 -21.96
C LEU A 380 -3.48 0.54 -20.77
N TRP A 381 -2.68 1.60 -20.92
CA TRP A 381 -2.28 2.51 -19.85
C TRP A 381 -2.32 3.98 -20.25
N LYS A 382 -3.12 4.33 -21.27
CA LYS A 382 -3.68 5.68 -21.39
C LYS A 382 -4.99 5.70 -20.59
N PRO A 383 -5.21 6.63 -19.66
CA PRO A 383 -6.56 7.02 -19.33
C PRO A 383 -7.25 7.36 -20.65
N SER A 384 -8.46 6.85 -20.85
CA SER A 384 -9.30 7.43 -21.88
C SER A 384 -9.36 8.93 -21.59
N LYS A 385 -9.05 9.76 -22.59
CA LYS A 385 -9.31 11.21 -22.56
C LYS A 385 -10.73 11.51 -22.02
N SER A 386 -11.64 10.54 -22.08
CA SER A 386 -13.02 10.62 -21.58
C SER A 386 -13.22 10.70 -20.07
N PHE A 387 -12.23 10.44 -19.20
CA PHE A 387 -12.48 10.52 -17.74
C PHE A 387 -12.65 11.96 -17.26
N PHE A 388 -11.87 12.90 -17.80
CA PHE A 388 -12.02 14.33 -17.52
C PHE A 388 -13.05 15.01 -18.43
N ASP A 389 -13.15 14.58 -19.70
CA ASP A 389 -14.07 15.16 -20.68
C ASP A 389 -15.55 15.02 -20.27
N ARG A 390 -15.94 13.92 -19.59
CA ARG A 390 -17.34 13.73 -19.17
C ARG A 390 -17.71 14.36 -17.83
N ARG A 391 -16.74 14.67 -16.95
CA ARG A 391 -17.03 15.13 -15.58
C ARG A 391 -16.79 16.63 -15.37
N CYS A 392 -15.88 17.24 -16.13
CA CYS A 392 -15.68 18.69 -16.08
C CYS A 392 -16.65 19.48 -16.97
N VAL A 393 -17.14 18.89 -18.08
CA VAL A 393 -18.17 19.55 -18.90
C VAL A 393 -19.50 19.71 -18.14
N GLY A 394 -19.77 18.88 -17.13
CA GLY A 394 -20.93 19.04 -16.23
C GLY A 394 -20.74 20.05 -15.09
N LEU A 395 -19.50 20.47 -14.78
CA LEU A 395 -19.18 21.40 -13.68
C LEU A 395 -18.86 22.83 -14.16
N CYS A 396 -18.59 23.02 -15.47
CA CYS A 396 -18.52 24.35 -16.10
C CYS A 396 -19.83 24.77 -16.78
N GLY A 397 -20.91 24.00 -16.62
CA GLY A 397 -22.22 24.25 -17.22
C GLY A 397 -23.35 24.56 -16.22
N ALA A 398 -23.02 25.00 -15.01
CA ALA A 398 -23.98 25.46 -14.00
C ALA A 398 -23.57 26.82 -13.43
#